data_AF-A0A8H7FE93-F1
#
_entry.id   AF-A0A8H7FE93-F1
#
_cell.length_a   1.000
_cell.length_b   1.000
_cell.length_c   1.000
_cell.angle_alpha   90.00
_cell.angle_beta   90.00
_cell.angle_gamma   90.00
#
_symmetry.space_group_name_H-M   'P 1'
#
loop_
_entity.id
_entity.type
_entity.pdbx_description
1 polymer ?
#
loop_
_entity_poly.entity_id
_entity_poly.type
_entity_poly.pdbx_seq_one_letter_code
_entity_poly.pdbx_strand_id
1 'polypeptide(L)'
;MATQLLASSKFTKTTKKPNLFNAVLHDRARAAHDDNTRISGGKAALGALSKEISEENSWRYLPKDEQRRLIQNLEAYKKEKEDQKVEKVLPAHQGNDIERTMVGVNAEVKEACISLFKCTPEQMALQVEAFITSGLAGTIKLAGKGQPAKIRGEIRALIVDGLQDIVKKKNELEGVPDGDVPATMNYDSYEDRVVCKWGVELVGWTENMIENPAKLTTLLSLRRLYAALRSGDCYWSILSDEAWTLRKEARSKRISEGKAIARKKRSDAGVSKKAAGKKKGSAAVVDSDSDDGSDD
;
A
#
# COMPACT_ATOMS: atom_id res chain seq x y z
N MET A 1 -0.33 -0.43 -53.23
CA MET A 1 -0.53 -1.45 -52.17
C MET A 1 -1.72 -1.02 -51.33
N ALA A 2 -2.86 -1.70 -51.47
CA ALA A 2 -4.11 -1.35 -50.80
C ALA A 2 -4.22 -2.14 -49.50
N THR A 3 -4.30 -1.43 -48.37
CA THR A 3 -4.49 -1.99 -47.03
C THR A 3 -5.94 -2.44 -46.86
N GLN A 4 -6.11 -3.73 -46.59
CA GLN A 4 -7.39 -4.43 -46.46
C GLN A 4 -8.03 -4.09 -45.10
N LEU A 5 -9.15 -3.37 -45.13
CA LEU A 5 -10.05 -3.12 -44.01
C LEU A 5 -10.81 -4.41 -43.65
N LEU A 6 -10.26 -5.23 -42.74
CA LEU A 6 -10.98 -6.32 -42.09
C LEU A 6 -11.77 -5.78 -40.88
N ALA A 7 -12.92 -5.19 -41.17
CA ALA A 7 -13.89 -4.76 -40.17
C ALA A 7 -14.67 -5.97 -39.62
N SER A 8 -14.23 -6.46 -38.46
CA SER A 8 -15.07 -6.83 -37.31
C SER A 8 -16.53 -7.27 -37.58
N SER A 9 -16.75 -8.50 -38.05
CA SER A 9 -18.07 -9.16 -38.06
C SER A 9 -18.41 -9.79 -36.70
N LYS A 10 -18.34 -9.01 -35.61
CA LYS A 10 -18.54 -9.51 -34.24
C LYS A 10 -19.88 -9.06 -33.64
N PHE A 11 -20.80 -10.03 -33.56
CA PHE A 11 -21.81 -10.19 -32.50
C PHE A 11 -22.95 -9.16 -32.40
N THR A 12 -23.79 -9.01 -33.42
CA THR A 12 -25.20 -8.66 -33.14
C THR A 12 -25.88 -9.91 -32.59
N LYS A 13 -26.01 -10.01 -31.26
CA LYS A 13 -26.83 -11.08 -30.65
C LYS A 13 -28.26 -10.89 -31.16
N THR A 14 -28.69 -11.74 -32.10
CA THR A 14 -30.06 -11.73 -32.60
C THR A 14 -30.99 -12.03 -31.42
N THR A 15 -31.78 -11.04 -31.00
CA THR A 15 -32.77 -11.23 -29.96
C THR A 15 -33.85 -12.18 -30.49
N LYS A 16 -34.07 -13.29 -29.79
CA LYS A 16 -35.10 -14.25 -30.18
C LYS A 16 -36.48 -13.60 -30.08
N LYS A 17 -37.33 -13.83 -31.09
CA LYS A 17 -38.72 -13.38 -31.07
C LYS A 17 -39.44 -13.92 -29.82
N PRO A 18 -40.32 -13.11 -29.20
CA PRO A 18 -41.11 -13.57 -28.06
C PRO A 18 -41.98 -14.76 -28.43
N ASN A 19 -42.01 -15.77 -27.57
CA ASN A 19 -42.90 -16.93 -27.67
C ASN A 19 -44.06 -16.71 -26.68
N LEU A 20 -45.27 -17.14 -27.07
CA LEU A 20 -46.45 -17.17 -26.22
C LEU A 20 -46.18 -17.80 -24.84
N PHE A 21 -45.46 -18.92 -24.78
CA PHE A 21 -45.12 -19.55 -23.50
C PHE A 21 -44.35 -18.60 -22.57
N ASN A 22 -43.36 -17.88 -23.09
CA ASN A 22 -42.59 -16.92 -22.32
C ASN A 22 -43.44 -15.72 -21.89
N ALA A 23 -44.41 -15.33 -22.71
CA ALA A 23 -45.33 -14.25 -22.40
C ALA A 23 -46.25 -14.62 -21.22
N VAL A 24 -46.82 -15.83 -21.25
CA VAL A 24 -47.64 -16.37 -20.14
C VAL A 24 -46.82 -16.53 -18.86
N LEU A 25 -45.60 -17.07 -18.97
CA LEU A 25 -44.70 -17.20 -17.82
C LEU A 25 -44.37 -15.85 -17.18
N HIS A 26 -44.14 -14.81 -17.99
CA HIS A 26 -43.82 -13.48 -17.50
C HIS A 26 -45.03 -12.78 -16.85
N ASP A 27 -46.22 -12.98 -17.41
CA ASP A 27 -47.47 -12.42 -16.88
C ASP A 27 -47.82 -13.04 -15.52
N ARG A 28 -47.78 -14.39 -15.41
CA ARG A 28 -47.99 -15.09 -14.14
C ARG A 28 -46.93 -14.76 -13.10
N ALA A 29 -45.66 -14.65 -13.49
CA ALA A 29 -44.59 -14.25 -12.58
C ALA A 29 -44.79 -12.83 -12.04
N ARG A 30 -45.35 -11.92 -12.85
CA ARG A 30 -45.69 -10.56 -12.42
C ARG A 30 -46.89 -10.55 -11.47
N ALA A 31 -47.98 -11.24 -11.83
CA ALA A 31 -49.15 -11.36 -10.96
C ALA A 31 -48.78 -11.93 -9.58
N ALA A 32 -47.96 -12.98 -9.53
CA ALA A 32 -47.49 -13.55 -8.28
C ALA A 32 -46.53 -12.63 -7.47
N HIS A 33 -45.86 -11.69 -8.13
CA HIS A 33 -45.09 -10.64 -7.45
C HIS A 33 -46.01 -9.56 -6.86
N ASP A 34 -47.06 -9.15 -7.59
CA ASP A 34 -48.00 -8.11 -7.17
C ASP A 34 -48.91 -8.57 -6.03
N ASP A 35 -49.32 -9.85 -6.03
CA ASP A 35 -50.13 -10.46 -4.97
C ASP A 35 -49.34 -10.69 -3.66
N ASN A 36 -48.07 -10.27 -3.60
CA ASN A 36 -47.13 -10.49 -2.50
C ASN A 36 -47.07 -11.96 -2.03
N THR A 37 -47.51 -12.89 -2.89
CA THR A 37 -47.62 -14.31 -2.60
C THR A 37 -46.25 -14.92 -2.84
N ARG A 38 -45.38 -14.69 -1.86
CA ARG A 38 -44.14 -15.42 -1.55
C ARG A 38 -43.52 -16.21 -2.72
N ILE A 39 -43.06 -15.51 -3.76
CA ILE A 39 -41.97 -16.01 -4.61
C ILE A 39 -40.64 -15.87 -3.82
N SER A 40 -40.57 -16.41 -2.60
CA SER A 40 -39.37 -16.30 -1.74
C SER A 40 -38.26 -17.30 -2.11
N GLY A 41 -38.42 -18.03 -3.22
CA GLY A 41 -37.47 -19.03 -3.69
C GLY A 41 -36.40 -18.52 -4.68
N GLY A 42 -36.41 -17.23 -5.02
CA GLY A 42 -35.50 -16.66 -6.02
C GLY A 42 -35.57 -17.45 -7.34
N LYS A 43 -34.41 -17.91 -7.86
CA LYS A 43 -34.30 -18.65 -9.13
C LYS A 43 -35.12 -19.95 -9.18
N ALA A 44 -35.36 -20.59 -8.03
CA ALA A 44 -36.12 -21.85 -7.97
C ALA A 44 -37.61 -21.66 -8.26
N ALA A 45 -38.18 -20.51 -7.89
CA ALA A 45 -39.61 -20.27 -8.04
C ALA A 45 -40.03 -20.08 -9.51
N LEU A 46 -39.18 -19.44 -10.33
CA LEU A 46 -39.42 -19.35 -11.78
C LEU A 46 -39.40 -20.73 -12.44
N GLY A 47 -38.54 -21.64 -11.96
CA GLY A 47 -38.50 -23.02 -12.42
C GLY A 47 -39.79 -23.80 -12.09
N ALA A 48 -40.33 -23.61 -10.88
CA ALA A 48 -41.59 -24.20 -10.46
C ALA A 48 -42.77 -23.69 -11.32
N LEU A 49 -42.89 -22.38 -11.51
CA LEU A 49 -43.91 -21.76 -12.37
C LEU A 49 -43.80 -22.24 -13.81
N SER A 50 -42.58 -22.35 -14.35
CA SER A 50 -42.37 -22.86 -15.71
C SER A 50 -42.82 -24.31 -15.84
N LYS A 51 -42.63 -25.14 -14.81
CA LYS A 51 -43.06 -26.54 -14.81
C LYS A 51 -44.59 -26.64 -14.73
N GLU A 52 -45.20 -25.87 -13.83
CA GLU A 52 -46.65 -25.79 -13.67
C GLU A 52 -47.36 -25.36 -14.98
N ILE A 53 -46.89 -24.28 -15.62
CA ILE A 53 -47.44 -23.81 -16.91
C ILE A 53 -47.26 -24.87 -18.00
N SER A 54 -46.15 -25.60 -17.99
CA SER A 54 -45.90 -26.67 -18.95
C SER A 54 -46.84 -27.87 -18.73
N GLU A 55 -47.14 -28.21 -17.48
CA GLU A 55 -48.03 -29.33 -17.12
C GLU A 55 -49.49 -29.00 -17.39
N GLU A 56 -49.92 -27.78 -17.06
CA GLU A 56 -51.31 -27.32 -17.27
C GLU A 56 -51.65 -27.24 -18.76
N ASN A 57 -50.66 -26.91 -19.60
CA ASN A 57 -50.76 -26.81 -21.07
C ASN A 57 -51.91 -25.90 -21.58
N SER A 58 -52.55 -25.16 -20.66
CA SER A 58 -53.70 -24.28 -20.91
C SER A 58 -53.34 -23.11 -21.80
N TRP A 59 -52.08 -22.68 -21.76
CA TRP A 59 -51.53 -21.63 -22.61
C TRP A 59 -51.66 -21.89 -24.12
N ARG A 60 -51.75 -23.16 -24.55
CA ARG A 60 -51.94 -23.51 -25.97
C ARG A 60 -53.36 -23.22 -26.46
N TYR A 61 -54.34 -23.25 -25.55
CA TYR A 61 -55.76 -23.15 -25.86
C TYR A 61 -56.34 -21.76 -25.54
N LEU A 62 -55.50 -20.80 -25.17
CA LEU A 62 -55.93 -19.42 -24.92
C LEU A 62 -56.57 -18.81 -26.17
N PRO A 63 -57.62 -17.98 -26.03
CA PRO A 63 -58.19 -17.21 -27.13
C PRO A 63 -57.10 -16.40 -27.85
N LYS A 64 -57.21 -16.30 -29.19
CA LYS A 64 -56.20 -15.59 -30.02
C LYS A 64 -55.98 -14.13 -29.59
N ASP A 65 -57.02 -13.48 -29.07
CA ASP A 65 -56.93 -12.10 -28.59
C ASP A 65 -56.07 -11.99 -27.32
N GLU A 66 -56.21 -12.95 -26.41
CA GLU A 66 -55.41 -13.02 -25.20
C GLU A 66 -53.96 -13.38 -25.50
N GLN A 67 -53.72 -14.31 -26.44
CA GLN A 67 -52.38 -14.63 -26.93
C GLN A 67 -51.67 -13.37 -27.47
N ARG A 68 -52.36 -12.55 -28.26
CA ARG A 68 -51.83 -11.29 -28.80
C ARG A 68 -51.52 -10.29 -27.69
N ARG A 69 -52.43 -10.10 -26.73
CA ARG A 69 -52.23 -9.20 -25.59
C ARG A 69 -50.97 -9.54 -24.82
N LEU A 70 -50.78 -10.83 -24.49
CA LEU A 70 -49.62 -11.28 -23.72
C LEU A 70 -48.29 -11.06 -24.46
N ILE A 71 -48.25 -11.36 -25.76
CA ILE A 71 -47.05 -11.13 -26.58
C ILE A 71 -46.71 -9.64 -26.63
N GLN A 72 -47.71 -8.77 -26.84
CA GLN A 72 -47.51 -7.31 -26.85
C GLN A 72 -46.99 -6.79 -25.51
N ASN A 73 -47.54 -7.27 -24.40
CA ASN A 73 -47.06 -6.90 -23.06
C ASN A 73 -45.59 -7.29 -22.84
N LEU A 74 -45.18 -8.47 -23.30
CA LEU A 74 -43.80 -8.93 -23.19
C LEU A 74 -42.85 -8.08 -24.06
N GLU A 75 -43.28 -7.67 -25.25
CA GLU A 75 -42.50 -6.79 -26.14
C GLU A 75 -42.33 -5.40 -25.53
N ALA A 76 -43.41 -4.80 -25.01
CA ALA A 76 -43.37 -3.51 -24.35
C ALA A 76 -42.42 -3.53 -23.15
N TYR A 77 -42.48 -4.57 -22.33
CA TYR A 77 -41.58 -4.71 -21.19
C TYR A 77 -40.10 -4.86 -21.60
N LYS A 78 -39.83 -5.62 -22.67
CA LYS A 78 -38.45 -5.75 -23.19
C LYS A 78 -37.92 -4.40 -23.67
N LYS A 79 -38.74 -3.62 -24.37
CA LYS A 79 -38.38 -2.29 -24.85
C LYS A 79 -38.09 -1.34 -23.69
N GLU A 80 -38.97 -1.30 -22.69
CA GLU A 80 -38.76 -0.49 -21.48
C GLU A 80 -37.45 -0.85 -20.75
N LYS A 81 -37.11 -2.14 -20.68
CA LYS A 81 -35.84 -2.60 -20.07
C LYS A 81 -34.62 -2.30 -20.93
N GLU A 82 -34.77 -2.23 -22.24
CA GLU A 82 -33.72 -1.80 -23.16
C GLU A 82 -33.45 -0.31 -23.03
N ASP A 83 -34.51 0.50 -22.91
CA ASP A 83 -34.42 1.95 -22.68
C ASP A 83 -33.84 2.27 -21.28
N GLN A 84 -34.16 1.46 -20.26
CA GLN A 84 -33.60 1.57 -18.90
C GLN A 84 -32.17 1.03 -18.77
N LYS A 85 -31.61 0.42 -19.82
CA LYS A 85 -30.27 -0.17 -19.75
C LYS A 85 -29.23 0.94 -19.74
N VAL A 86 -28.90 1.41 -18.54
CA VAL A 86 -27.75 2.30 -18.30
C VAL A 86 -26.52 1.68 -18.95
N GLU A 87 -25.88 2.42 -19.83
CA GLU A 87 -24.68 2.00 -20.52
C GLU A 87 -23.62 1.68 -19.47
N LYS A 88 -23.31 0.39 -19.30
CA LYS A 88 -22.32 -0.04 -18.33
C LYS A 88 -20.97 0.51 -18.80
N VAL A 89 -20.44 1.49 -18.08
CA VAL A 89 -19.11 2.03 -18.32
C VAL A 89 -18.13 0.87 -18.38
N LEU A 90 -17.43 0.76 -19.51
CA LEU A 90 -16.43 -0.28 -19.73
C LEU A 90 -15.42 -0.24 -18.57
N PRO A 91 -14.97 -1.40 -18.05
CA PRO A 91 -14.00 -1.45 -16.94
C PRO A 91 -12.73 -0.62 -17.19
N ALA A 92 -12.31 -0.50 -18.45
CA ALA A 92 -11.17 0.32 -18.86
C ALA A 92 -11.37 1.84 -18.70
N HIS A 93 -12.61 2.31 -18.51
CA HIS A 93 -12.95 3.72 -18.39
C HIS A 93 -13.44 4.12 -16.99
N GLN A 94 -13.56 3.17 -16.07
CA GLN A 94 -14.00 3.44 -14.69
C GLN A 94 -13.00 4.31 -13.92
N GLY A 95 -11.68 4.15 -14.15
CA GLY A 95 -10.66 5.01 -13.54
C GLY A 95 -10.66 6.45 -14.04
N ASN A 96 -10.93 6.66 -15.34
CA ASN A 96 -10.92 8.00 -15.94
C ASN A 96 -12.08 8.88 -15.47
N ASP A 97 -13.22 8.28 -15.09
CA ASP A 97 -14.40 9.03 -14.69
C ASP A 97 -14.28 9.58 -13.25
N ILE A 98 -13.58 8.85 -12.38
CA ILE A 98 -13.23 9.31 -11.03
C ILE A 98 -12.27 10.49 -11.13
N GLU A 99 -11.21 10.40 -11.94
CA GLU A 99 -10.27 11.50 -12.14
C GLU A 99 -11.01 12.74 -12.69
N ARG A 100 -11.89 12.57 -13.68
CA ARG A 100 -12.63 13.68 -14.28
C ARG A 100 -13.60 14.36 -13.30
N THR A 101 -14.28 13.57 -12.47
CA THR A 101 -15.18 14.09 -11.43
C THR A 101 -14.39 14.82 -10.34
N MET A 102 -13.17 14.36 -10.03
CA MET A 102 -12.33 14.94 -8.98
C MET A 102 -11.55 16.21 -9.39
N VAL A 103 -11.31 16.42 -10.69
CA VAL A 103 -10.70 17.66 -11.20
C VAL A 103 -11.56 18.90 -10.89
N GLY A 104 -12.88 18.74 -10.74
CA GLY A 104 -13.80 19.83 -10.38
C GLY A 104 -13.91 20.13 -8.88
N VAL A 105 -13.20 19.43 -8.01
CA VAL A 105 -13.33 19.61 -6.55
C VAL A 105 -12.73 20.95 -6.12
N ASN A 106 -13.57 21.80 -5.52
CA ASN A 106 -13.20 23.11 -4.99
C ASN A 106 -12.05 23.01 -3.97
N ALA A 107 -11.15 23.99 -3.94
CA ALA A 107 -9.98 24.03 -3.06
C ALA A 107 -10.37 23.92 -1.58
N GLU A 108 -11.49 24.54 -1.17
CA GLU A 108 -12.03 24.46 0.19
C GLU A 108 -12.35 23.02 0.62
N VAL A 109 -12.86 22.20 -0.30
CA VAL A 109 -13.16 20.79 -0.03
C VAL A 109 -11.87 20.00 0.12
N LYS A 110 -10.84 20.30 -0.68
CA LYS A 110 -9.52 19.68 -0.53
C LYS A 110 -8.91 20.00 0.83
N GLU A 111 -8.96 21.26 1.25
CA GLU A 111 -8.47 21.67 2.57
C GLU A 111 -9.27 21.03 3.71
N ALA A 112 -10.61 21.00 3.61
CA ALA A 112 -11.46 20.35 4.60
C ALA A 112 -11.15 18.85 4.72
N CYS A 113 -10.97 18.14 3.60
CA CYS A 113 -10.61 16.72 3.59
C CYS A 113 -9.24 16.48 4.27
N ILE A 114 -8.24 17.30 3.93
CA ILE A 114 -6.90 17.20 4.53
C ILE A 114 -6.95 17.50 6.03
N SER A 115 -7.72 18.51 6.44
CA SER A 115 -7.85 18.93 7.84
C SER A 115 -8.58 17.89 8.70
N LEU A 116 -9.73 17.41 8.25
CA LEU A 116 -10.60 16.52 9.01
C LEU A 116 -10.13 15.07 8.96
N PHE A 117 -9.76 14.58 7.77
CA PHE A 117 -9.52 13.16 7.53
C PHE A 117 -8.05 12.81 7.29
N LYS A 118 -7.16 13.82 7.23
CA LYS A 118 -5.72 13.65 6.99
C LYS A 118 -5.41 12.92 5.68
N CYS A 119 -6.33 12.97 4.72
CA CYS A 119 -6.18 12.42 3.39
C CYS A 119 -6.80 13.36 2.35
N THR A 120 -6.32 13.30 1.12
CA THR A 120 -6.91 14.08 0.02
C THR A 120 -8.22 13.43 -0.44
N PRO A 121 -9.15 14.17 -1.06
CA PRO A 121 -10.40 13.58 -1.54
C PRO A 121 -10.16 12.44 -2.56
N GLU A 122 -9.09 12.52 -3.35
CA GLU A 122 -8.67 11.44 -4.25
C GLU A 122 -8.24 10.18 -3.48
N GLN A 123 -7.46 10.34 -2.40
CA GLN A 123 -7.11 9.22 -1.52
C GLN A 123 -8.34 8.61 -0.85
N MET A 124 -9.32 9.44 -0.49
CA MET A 124 -10.57 8.98 0.12
C MET A 124 -11.42 8.18 -0.88
N ALA A 125 -11.55 8.66 -2.12
CA ALA A 125 -12.24 7.92 -3.18
C ALA A 125 -11.57 6.58 -3.49
N LEU A 126 -10.23 6.56 -3.58
CA LEU A 126 -9.47 5.33 -3.74
C LEU A 126 -9.68 4.36 -2.56
N GLN A 127 -9.77 4.86 -1.33
CA GLN A 127 -10.07 4.02 -0.17
C GLN A 127 -11.50 3.44 -0.25
N VAL A 128 -12.49 4.25 -0.63
CA VAL A 128 -13.87 3.78 -0.80
C VAL A 128 -13.97 2.73 -1.91
N GLU A 129 -13.34 2.97 -3.07
CA GLU A 129 -13.30 2.01 -4.17
C GLU A 129 -12.63 0.68 -3.78
N ALA A 130 -11.52 0.77 -3.05
CA ALA A 130 -10.83 -0.41 -2.50
C ALA A 130 -11.70 -1.21 -1.53
N PHE A 131 -12.48 -0.50 -0.71
CA PHE A 131 -13.40 -1.11 0.22
C PHE A 131 -14.52 -1.84 -0.52
N ILE A 132 -15.11 -1.21 -1.54
CA ILE A 132 -16.16 -1.81 -2.34
C ILE A 132 -15.64 -3.05 -3.08
N THR A 133 -14.44 -2.96 -3.64
CA THR A 133 -13.88 -4.04 -4.48
C THR A 133 -13.32 -5.21 -3.67
N SER A 134 -12.72 -4.94 -2.52
CA SER A 134 -11.91 -5.93 -1.78
C SER A 134 -12.17 -5.94 -0.28
N GLY A 135 -13.21 -5.25 0.18
CA GLY A 135 -13.54 -5.10 1.59
C GLY A 135 -12.45 -4.38 2.40
N LEU A 136 -12.46 -4.60 3.71
CA LEU A 136 -11.50 -3.99 4.63
C LEU A 136 -10.04 -4.34 4.30
N ALA A 137 -9.80 -5.50 3.70
CA ALA A 137 -8.46 -5.93 3.28
C ALA A 137 -7.90 -5.06 2.14
N GLY A 138 -8.76 -4.60 1.22
CA GLY A 138 -8.40 -3.67 0.15
C GLY A 138 -8.02 -2.29 0.67
N THR A 139 -8.85 -1.73 1.57
CA THR A 139 -8.56 -0.43 2.20
C THR A 139 -7.29 -0.46 3.03
N ILE A 140 -7.02 -1.54 3.78
CA ILE A 140 -5.79 -1.64 4.58
C ILE A 140 -4.53 -1.63 3.70
N LYS A 141 -4.58 -2.25 2.51
CA LYS A 141 -3.46 -2.21 1.54
C LYS A 141 -3.24 -0.81 1.00
N LEU A 142 -4.31 -0.09 0.64
CA LEU A 142 -4.23 1.29 0.12
C LEU A 142 -3.95 2.34 1.18
N ALA A 143 -4.39 2.13 2.43
CA ALA A 143 -4.05 2.96 3.58
C ALA A 143 -2.56 2.88 3.98
N GLY A 144 -1.76 2.05 3.29
CA GLY A 144 -0.31 2.09 3.39
C GLY A 144 0.22 1.62 4.74
N LYS A 145 -0.40 0.62 5.38
CA LYS A 145 0.27 -0.10 6.49
C LYS A 145 1.63 -0.61 5.97
N GLY A 146 2.71 0.04 6.38
CA GLY A 146 4.09 -0.23 5.93
C GLY A 146 4.74 0.88 5.09
N GLN A 147 3.99 1.83 4.52
CA GLN A 147 4.54 2.95 3.75
C GLN A 147 5.49 3.82 4.58
N PRO A 148 5.17 4.26 5.81
CA PRO A 148 6.11 5.01 6.64
C PRO A 148 7.38 4.20 6.96
N ALA A 149 7.25 2.90 7.19
CA ALA A 149 8.39 2.02 7.46
C ALA A 149 9.30 1.87 6.24
N LYS A 150 8.71 1.71 5.05
CA LYS A 150 9.40 1.65 3.77
C LYS A 150 10.15 2.95 3.49
N ILE A 151 9.46 4.10 3.58
CA ILE A 151 10.06 5.42 3.37
C ILE A 151 11.21 5.65 4.37
N ARG A 152 11.06 5.29 5.65
CA ARG A 152 12.15 5.37 6.63
C ARG A 152 13.35 4.50 6.24
N GLY A 153 13.10 3.30 5.72
CA GLY A 153 14.15 2.41 5.23
C GLY A 153 14.92 3.04 4.07
N GLU A 154 14.20 3.58 3.09
CA GLU A 154 14.81 4.24 1.92
C GLU A 154 15.58 5.52 2.30
N ILE A 155 15.04 6.36 3.19
CA ILE A 155 15.74 7.55 3.71
C ILE A 155 17.07 7.15 4.37
N ARG A 156 17.06 6.11 5.23
CA ARG A 156 18.30 5.66 5.89
C ARG A 156 19.33 5.14 4.90
N ALA A 157 18.90 4.40 3.88
CA ALA A 157 19.79 3.92 2.82
C ALA A 157 20.42 5.11 2.08
N LEU A 158 19.62 6.06 1.59
CA LEU A 158 20.12 7.26 0.89
C LEU A 158 21.12 8.06 1.74
N ILE A 159 20.85 8.23 3.04
CA ILE A 159 21.76 8.96 3.94
C ILE A 159 23.09 8.21 4.10
N VAL A 160 23.04 6.89 4.31
CA VAL A 160 24.25 6.06 4.50
C VAL A 160 25.05 5.95 3.21
N ASP A 161 24.41 5.68 2.08
CA ASP A 161 25.06 5.58 0.77
C ASP A 161 25.73 6.91 0.43
N GLY A 162 25.01 8.03 0.57
CA GLY A 162 25.59 9.37 0.34
C GLY A 162 26.73 9.71 1.30
N LEU A 163 26.68 9.23 2.55
CA LEU A 163 27.78 9.41 3.52
C LEU A 163 29.01 8.59 3.11
N GLN A 164 28.82 7.37 2.65
CA GLN A 164 29.92 6.52 2.19
C GLN A 164 30.58 7.12 0.95
N ASP A 165 29.77 7.58 0.00
CA ASP A 165 30.25 8.16 -1.26
C ASP A 165 31.03 9.46 -1.02
N ILE A 166 30.53 10.36 -0.17
CA ILE A 166 31.23 11.62 0.11
C ILE A 166 32.56 11.39 0.87
N VAL A 167 32.60 10.41 1.78
CA VAL A 167 33.80 10.07 2.54
C VAL A 167 34.84 9.42 1.62
N LYS A 168 34.43 8.52 0.71
CA LYS A 168 35.32 7.98 -0.32
C LYS A 168 35.89 9.08 -1.21
N LYS A 169 35.03 9.99 -1.69
CA LYS A 169 35.47 11.14 -2.49
C LYS A 169 36.48 12.01 -1.74
N LYS A 170 36.26 12.26 -0.44
CA LYS A 170 37.22 12.99 0.39
C LYS A 170 38.54 12.23 0.53
N ASN A 171 38.48 10.94 0.84
CA ASN A 171 39.65 10.07 0.97
C ASN A 171 40.49 10.04 -0.32
N GLU A 172 39.85 10.01 -1.49
CA GLU A 172 40.52 10.13 -2.80
C GLU A 172 41.23 11.49 -2.96
N LEU A 173 40.59 12.59 -2.55
CA LEU A 173 41.19 13.93 -2.59
C LEU A 173 42.40 14.05 -1.66
N GLU A 174 42.38 13.39 -0.50
CA GLU A 174 43.49 13.34 0.46
C GLU A 174 44.58 12.33 0.05
N GLY A 175 44.39 11.56 -1.03
CA GLY A 175 45.35 10.57 -1.51
C GLY A 175 45.36 9.26 -0.73
N VAL A 176 44.30 8.94 0.02
CA VAL A 176 44.17 7.73 0.84
C VAL A 176 42.91 6.95 0.41
N PRO A 177 42.88 6.36 -0.80
CA PRO A 177 41.68 5.75 -1.36
C PRO A 177 41.12 4.58 -0.52
N ASP A 178 41.99 3.82 0.15
CA ASP A 178 41.62 2.70 1.03
C ASP A 178 41.34 3.14 2.48
N GLY A 179 41.01 4.41 2.70
CA GLY A 179 40.64 4.93 4.01
C GLY A 179 39.38 4.27 4.59
N ASP A 180 39.25 4.28 5.92
CA ASP A 180 38.06 3.78 6.63
C ASP A 180 36.81 4.53 6.13
N VAL A 181 35.68 3.82 5.99
CA VAL A 181 34.41 4.40 5.53
C VAL A 181 33.31 4.00 6.53
N PRO A 182 32.46 4.93 6.98
CA PRO A 182 31.43 4.62 7.96
C PRO A 182 30.37 3.66 7.38
N ALA A 183 30.25 2.48 7.99
CA ALA A 183 29.21 1.51 7.64
C ALA A 183 27.79 1.96 8.06
N THR A 184 27.67 2.80 9.09
CA THR A 184 26.39 3.27 9.61
C THR A 184 26.44 4.75 10.01
N MET A 185 25.30 5.42 9.90
CA MET A 185 25.11 6.81 10.31
C MET A 185 24.81 6.92 11.81
N ASN A 186 25.54 7.77 12.53
CA ASN A 186 25.32 8.02 13.95
C ASN A 186 24.61 9.36 14.15
N TYR A 187 23.33 9.32 14.51
CA TYR A 187 22.50 10.51 14.71
C TYR A 187 22.69 11.12 16.11
N ASP A 188 22.77 10.30 17.17
CA ASP A 188 22.83 10.79 18.56
C ASP A 188 24.14 11.51 18.88
N SER A 189 25.21 11.18 18.17
CA SER A 189 26.52 11.85 18.28
C SER A 189 26.99 12.34 16.91
N TYR A 190 26.06 12.93 16.14
CA TYR A 190 26.30 13.39 14.78
C TYR A 190 27.55 14.26 14.67
N GLU A 191 27.64 15.30 15.50
CA GLU A 191 28.77 16.24 15.49
C GLU A 191 30.11 15.54 15.75
N ASP A 192 30.13 14.54 16.63
CA ASP A 192 31.36 13.89 17.09
C ASP A 192 31.82 12.79 16.14
N ARG A 193 30.88 11.94 15.73
CA ARG A 193 31.13 10.69 15.01
C ARG A 193 31.09 10.85 13.50
N VAL A 194 30.42 11.90 13.04
CA VAL A 194 30.28 12.21 11.61
C VAL A 194 31.12 13.42 11.27
N VAL A 195 30.74 14.59 11.78
CA VAL A 195 31.37 15.87 11.40
C VAL A 195 32.83 15.94 11.86
N CYS A 196 33.12 15.74 13.14
CA CYS A 196 34.47 15.84 13.67
C CYS A 196 35.37 14.68 13.21
N LYS A 197 34.83 13.46 13.05
CA LYS A 197 35.63 12.29 12.64
C LYS A 197 36.00 12.36 11.16
N TRP A 198 35.04 12.67 10.28
CA TRP A 198 35.22 12.55 8.83
C TRP A 198 35.35 13.91 8.13
N GLY A 199 34.93 15.01 8.76
CA GLY A 199 34.96 16.34 8.14
C GLY A 199 33.96 16.48 7.01
N VAL A 200 32.80 15.86 7.16
CA VAL A 200 31.67 15.98 6.23
C VAL A 200 30.43 16.38 7.00
N GLU A 201 29.56 17.16 6.35
CA GLU A 201 28.29 17.62 6.92
C GLU A 201 27.13 17.37 5.97
N LEU A 202 25.93 17.24 6.53
CA LEU A 202 24.69 17.06 5.81
C LEU A 202 23.97 18.41 5.78
N VAL A 203 23.97 19.05 4.62
CA VAL A 203 23.38 20.37 4.38
C VAL A 203 21.95 20.19 3.89
N GLY A 204 21.06 21.13 4.24
CA GLY A 204 19.68 21.15 3.73
C GLY A 204 18.72 20.18 4.42
N TRP A 205 19.03 19.78 5.66
CA TRP A 205 18.11 18.96 6.46
C TRP A 205 16.78 19.69 6.69
N THR A 206 15.65 19.00 6.50
CA THR A 206 14.32 19.62 6.43
C THR A 206 13.69 19.95 7.79
N GLU A 207 14.24 19.42 8.87
CA GLU A 207 13.75 19.62 10.23
C GLU A 207 14.73 20.47 11.04
N ASN A 208 14.30 21.01 12.18
CA ASN A 208 15.14 21.92 12.99
C ASN A 208 16.43 21.26 13.51
N MET A 209 16.43 19.93 13.68
CA MET A 209 17.56 19.17 14.20
C MET A 209 17.75 17.87 13.41
N ILE A 210 19.00 17.47 13.22
CA ILE A 210 19.35 16.18 12.60
C ILE A 210 19.06 15.07 13.61
N GLU A 211 18.04 14.27 13.31
CA GLU A 211 17.61 13.16 14.14
C GLU A 211 17.46 11.87 13.32
N ASN A 212 17.43 10.74 14.01
CA ASN A 212 17.17 9.46 13.37
C ASN A 212 15.79 9.50 12.67
N PRO A 213 15.69 9.15 11.37
CA PRO A 213 14.41 9.12 10.66
C PRO A 213 13.33 8.24 11.32
N ALA A 214 13.72 7.31 12.19
CA ALA A 214 12.78 6.54 13.02
C ALA A 214 11.98 7.41 14.01
N LYS A 215 12.56 8.51 14.50
CA LYS A 215 11.91 9.47 15.41
C LYS A 215 10.94 10.40 14.69
N LEU A 216 11.01 10.50 13.36
CA LEU A 216 10.05 11.25 12.56
C LEU A 216 8.70 10.50 12.55
N THR A 217 7.75 11.01 13.34
CA THR A 217 6.42 10.44 13.54
C THR A 217 5.47 10.78 12.40
N THR A 218 5.59 11.99 11.84
CA THR A 218 4.70 12.50 10.80
C THR A 218 5.12 12.04 9.41
N LEU A 219 4.18 11.45 8.65
CA LEU A 219 4.43 11.00 7.27
C LEU A 219 4.83 12.17 6.34
N LEU A 220 4.29 13.37 6.57
CA LEU A 220 4.66 14.56 5.83
C LEU A 220 6.15 14.92 6.00
N SER A 221 6.67 14.89 7.23
CA SER A 221 8.10 15.10 7.52
C SER A 221 8.97 14.08 6.80
N LEU A 222 8.58 12.80 6.84
CA LEU A 222 9.29 11.75 6.10
C LEU A 222 9.31 12.00 4.60
N ARG A 223 8.17 12.37 4.01
CA ARG A 223 8.09 12.66 2.56
C ARG A 223 8.89 13.89 2.17
N ARG A 224 8.88 14.96 2.98
CA ARG A 224 9.68 16.17 2.75
C ARG A 224 11.17 15.84 2.77
N LEU A 225 11.63 15.13 3.79
CA LEU A 225 13.02 14.71 3.88
C LEU A 225 13.43 13.79 2.72
N TYR A 226 12.58 12.83 2.37
CA TYR A 226 12.83 11.94 1.23
C TYR A 226 12.92 12.71 -0.09
N ALA A 227 12.02 13.66 -0.32
CA ALA A 227 12.04 14.50 -1.51
C ALA A 227 13.30 15.36 -1.56
N ALA A 228 13.68 16.01 -0.45
CA ALA A 228 14.89 16.84 -0.37
C ALA A 228 16.18 16.03 -0.65
N LEU A 229 16.28 14.80 -0.15
CA LEU A 229 17.42 13.92 -0.44
C LEU A 229 17.47 13.49 -1.92
N ARG A 230 16.32 13.36 -2.59
CA ARG A 230 16.22 12.96 -3.99
C ARG A 230 16.42 14.12 -4.96
N SER A 231 15.93 15.31 -4.62
CA SER A 231 16.12 16.54 -5.41
C SER A 231 17.55 17.06 -5.30
N GLY A 232 18.27 16.71 -4.23
CA GLY A 232 19.57 17.27 -3.91
C GLY A 232 19.48 18.56 -3.09
N ASP A 233 18.30 18.93 -2.59
CA ASP A 233 18.17 20.02 -1.62
C ASP A 233 18.80 19.66 -0.27
N CYS A 234 18.82 18.36 0.07
CA CYS A 234 19.54 17.79 1.20
C CYS A 234 20.68 16.90 0.69
N TYR A 235 21.93 17.28 0.97
CA TYR A 235 23.11 16.63 0.40
C TYR A 235 24.31 16.67 1.33
N TRP A 236 25.23 15.74 1.14
CA TRP A 236 26.49 15.72 1.88
C TRP A 236 27.51 16.67 1.26
N SER A 237 28.15 17.48 2.09
CA SER A 237 29.21 18.42 1.72
C SER A 237 30.49 18.12 2.49
N ILE A 238 31.64 18.26 1.81
CA ILE A 238 32.96 18.18 2.44
C ILE A 238 33.25 19.54 3.08
N LEU A 239 33.61 19.53 4.36
CA LEU A 239 34.07 20.76 5.02
C LEU A 239 35.46 21.12 4.56
N SER A 240 35.72 22.42 4.43
CA SER A 240 37.09 22.92 4.29
C SER A 240 37.91 22.58 5.54
N ASP A 241 39.22 22.42 5.37
CA ASP A 241 40.10 22.08 6.48
C ASP A 241 40.03 23.11 7.61
N GLU A 242 39.93 24.39 7.26
CA GLU A 242 39.74 25.48 8.23
C GLU A 242 38.41 25.38 8.99
N ALA A 243 37.31 25.11 8.29
CA ALA A 243 36.01 24.95 8.95
C ALA A 243 35.98 23.68 9.82
N TRP A 244 36.69 22.64 9.40
CA TRP A 244 36.77 21.38 10.12
C TRP A 244 37.63 21.50 11.40
N THR A 245 38.78 22.17 11.34
CA THR A 245 39.61 22.45 12.52
C THR A 245 38.86 23.35 13.50
N LEU A 246 38.21 24.41 13.01
CA LEU A 246 37.41 25.30 13.84
C LEU A 246 36.28 24.55 14.57
N ARG A 247 35.58 23.62 13.88
CA ARG A 247 34.55 22.79 14.54
C ARG A 247 35.14 21.85 15.59
N LYS A 248 36.30 21.23 15.32
CA LYS A 248 37.00 20.40 16.31
C LYS A 248 37.41 21.21 17.54
N GLU A 249 37.92 22.42 17.35
CA GLU A 249 38.32 23.32 18.43
C GLU A 249 37.13 23.80 19.25
N ALA A 250 36.06 24.27 18.60
CA ALA A 250 34.82 24.67 19.25
C ALA A 250 34.22 23.53 20.08
N ARG A 251 34.33 22.30 19.59
CA ARG A 251 33.95 21.09 20.33
C ARG A 251 34.87 20.83 21.51
N SER A 252 36.20 20.89 21.32
CA SER A 252 37.18 20.74 22.40
C SER A 252 36.90 21.72 23.54
N LYS A 253 36.59 22.98 23.20
CA LYS A 253 36.21 24.02 24.14
C LYS A 253 34.93 23.69 24.91
N ARG A 254 33.87 23.21 24.23
CA ARG A 254 32.64 22.74 24.91
C ARG A 254 32.88 21.57 25.86
N ILE A 255 33.82 20.68 25.53
CA ILE A 255 34.21 19.57 26.41
C ILE A 255 34.94 20.10 27.64
N SER A 256 35.89 21.04 27.48
CA SER A 256 36.60 21.65 28.62
C SER A 256 35.66 22.45 29.54
N GLU A 257 34.61 23.05 28.97
CA GLU A 257 33.57 23.76 29.72
C GLU A 257 32.56 22.81 30.40
N GLY A 258 32.69 21.49 30.21
CA GLY A 258 31.76 20.49 30.75
C GLY A 258 30.37 20.48 30.11
N LYS A 259 30.14 21.30 29.08
CA LYS A 259 28.88 21.39 28.32
C LYS A 259 28.71 20.24 27.30
N ALA A 260 29.77 19.50 27.02
CA ALA A 260 29.75 18.30 26.20
C ALA A 260 30.42 17.14 26.95
N ILE A 261 29.78 15.98 26.98
CA ILE A 261 30.29 14.81 27.70
C ILE A 261 31.45 14.19 26.91
N ALA A 262 32.68 14.35 27.40
CA ALA A 262 33.79 13.53 26.94
C ALA A 262 33.48 12.08 27.31
N ARG A 263 33.51 11.16 26.32
CA ARG A 263 33.27 9.74 26.60
C ARG A 263 34.37 9.23 27.55
N LYS A 264 33.99 8.85 28.77
CA LYS A 264 34.88 8.25 29.76
C LYS A 264 35.59 7.06 29.11
N LYS A 265 36.93 7.03 29.15
CA LYS A 265 37.72 5.90 28.70
C LYS A 265 37.26 4.70 29.53
N ARG A 266 36.75 3.66 28.86
CA ARG A 266 36.26 2.46 29.57
C ARG A 266 37.46 1.77 30.22
N SER A 267 37.29 1.28 31.45
CA SER A 267 38.36 0.67 32.25
C SER A 267 38.91 -0.63 31.66
N ASP A 268 38.18 -1.24 30.72
CA ASP A 268 38.54 -2.45 29.99
C ASP A 268 39.31 -2.17 28.68
N ALA A 269 39.51 -0.90 28.30
CA ALA A 269 40.25 -0.52 27.11
C ALA A 269 41.75 -0.85 27.27
N GLY A 270 42.13 -2.07 26.87
CA GLY A 270 43.49 -2.63 26.95
C GLY A 270 43.58 -3.97 27.67
N VAL A 271 42.50 -4.47 28.28
CA VAL A 271 42.52 -5.79 28.94
C VAL A 271 42.33 -6.88 27.89
N SER A 272 43.41 -7.62 27.59
CA SER A 272 43.36 -8.80 26.72
C SER A 272 42.35 -9.81 27.27
N LYS A 273 41.27 -10.08 26.54
CA LYS A 273 40.33 -11.15 26.90
C LYS A 273 41.09 -12.48 26.93
N LYS A 274 41.24 -13.07 28.11
CA LYS A 274 41.73 -14.46 28.24
C LYS A 274 40.81 -15.36 27.41
N ALA A 275 41.39 -16.10 26.48
CA ALA A 275 40.69 -17.04 25.61
C ALA A 275 39.90 -18.04 26.47
N ALA A 276 38.57 -17.98 26.41
CA ALA A 276 37.71 -18.94 27.07
C ALA A 276 37.87 -20.29 26.37
N GLY A 277 38.40 -21.27 27.11
CA GLY A 277 38.70 -22.61 26.65
C GLY A 277 37.47 -23.32 26.08
N LYS A 278 37.68 -23.87 24.89
CA LYS A 278 36.80 -24.78 24.15
C LYS A 278 36.64 -26.09 24.95
N LYS A 279 35.62 -26.22 25.80
CA LYS A 279 35.24 -27.52 26.39
C LYS A 279 34.49 -28.34 25.34
N LYS A 280 35.25 -29.27 24.71
CA LYS A 280 34.75 -30.43 23.97
C LYS A 280 33.93 -31.30 24.93
N GLY A 281 32.65 -31.50 24.64
CA GLY A 281 31.86 -32.54 25.29
C GLY A 281 32.23 -33.90 24.68
N SER A 282 32.86 -34.77 25.48
CA SER A 282 32.97 -36.20 25.19
C SER A 282 31.97 -36.95 26.05
N ALA A 283 31.01 -37.60 25.40
CA ALA A 283 30.17 -38.62 26.01
C ALA A 283 31.05 -39.79 26.44
N ALA A 284 30.95 -40.18 27.71
CA ALA A 284 31.49 -41.43 28.22
C ALA A 284 30.41 -42.07 29.11
N VAL A 285 29.99 -43.24 28.64
CA VAL A 285 29.13 -44.24 29.27
C VAL A 285 29.81 -44.71 30.56
N VAL A 286 29.05 -44.79 31.66
CA VAL A 286 29.30 -45.76 32.74
C VAL A 286 27.98 -46.12 33.41
N ASP A 287 27.57 -47.32 33.05
CA ASP A 287 26.69 -48.25 33.73
C ASP A 287 27.31 -48.60 35.11
N SER A 288 26.51 -48.59 36.19
CA SER A 288 26.76 -49.44 37.36
C SER A 288 25.53 -49.44 38.28
N ASP A 289 24.91 -50.61 38.36
CA ASP A 289 24.21 -51.18 39.51
C ASP A 289 24.70 -50.65 40.86
N SER A 290 23.75 -50.33 41.76
CA SER A 290 23.68 -51.06 43.05
C SER A 290 22.38 -50.78 43.81
N ASP A 291 21.77 -51.92 44.11
CA ASP A 291 20.67 -52.31 45.01
C ASP A 291 20.76 -51.79 46.48
N ASP A 292 19.73 -52.15 47.27
CA ASP A 292 19.52 -52.01 48.74
C ASP A 292 18.67 -50.78 49.15
N GLY A 293 17.41 -50.89 49.59
CA GLY A 293 16.85 -51.74 50.66
C GLY A 293 16.40 -50.81 51.81
N SER A 294 15.09 -50.61 52.04
CA SER A 294 14.29 -51.04 53.24
C SER A 294 14.77 -50.40 54.57
N ASP A 295 14.01 -49.94 55.55
CA ASP A 295 12.65 -50.05 56.11
C ASP A 295 12.38 -48.66 56.80
N ASP A 296 11.21 -48.21 57.25
CA ASP A 296 10.02 -48.78 57.89
C ASP A 296 8.90 -47.72 57.80
#